data_AF-A0A9N9MI02-F1
#
_entry.id   AF-A0A9N9MI02-F1
#
_cell.length_a   1.000
_cell.length_b   1.000
_cell.length_c   1.000
_cell.angle_alpha   90.00
_cell.angle_beta   90.00
_cell.angle_gamma   90.00
#
_symmetry.space_group_name_H-M   'P 1'
#
loop_
_entity.id
_entity.type
_entity.pdbx_description
1 polymer ?
#
loop_
_entity_poly.entity_id
_entity_poly.type
_entity_poly.pdbx_seq_one_letter_code
_entity_poly.pdbx_strand_id
1 'polypeptide(L)'
;MGQKTKRAKKSPKNRANKIHLVFDEVKRREFLTGFRKRKLQRKKQAQEELEKELKEERKRLKAEAKESYKKLVVSHRDIPELAQFQSKEYEEDDVTVKIQEISANDIAKQSNWIGANQPKYESDESEEEVVEEEIEEMPGMELKPKVEKQEMKKVQEKRKFETEKQVKKELKKRATKNVKKSKVFQKKSQIERQKQIKKSFKAKKAKEQVRQKFGKKRNKGKHLKKTNNKE
;
A
#
# COMPACT_ATOMS: atom_id res chain seq x y z
N MET A 1 -8.64 -75.36 8.60
CA MET A 1 -9.14 -75.07 9.97
C MET A 1 -9.25 -73.55 10.15
N GLY A 2 -10.39 -72.95 9.80
CA GLY A 2 -10.60 -71.50 9.92
C GLY A 2 -11.18 -71.14 11.28
N GLN A 3 -10.45 -70.37 12.09
CA GLN A 3 -10.93 -69.92 13.41
C GLN A 3 -12.04 -68.88 13.23
N LYS A 4 -13.27 -69.22 13.62
CA LYS A 4 -14.40 -68.30 13.66
C LYS A 4 -14.20 -67.31 14.81
N THR A 5 -13.99 -66.03 14.48
CA THR A 5 -13.90 -64.95 15.47
C THR A 5 -15.25 -64.77 16.16
N LYS A 6 -15.31 -65.08 17.46
CA LYS A 6 -16.52 -64.89 18.29
C LYS A 6 -16.81 -63.38 18.38
N ARG A 7 -17.93 -62.93 17.81
CA ARG A 7 -18.40 -61.55 17.95
C ARG A 7 -18.68 -61.27 19.43
N ALA A 8 -18.00 -60.27 20.00
CA ALA A 8 -18.22 -59.85 21.38
C ALA A 8 -19.68 -59.40 21.58
N LYS A 9 -20.33 -59.92 22.63
CA LYS A 9 -21.67 -59.50 23.04
C LYS A 9 -21.61 -58.05 23.51
N LYS A 10 -22.32 -57.14 22.84
CA LYS A 10 -22.41 -55.72 23.25
C LYS A 10 -23.10 -55.65 24.61
N SER A 11 -22.46 -55.00 25.59
CA SER A 11 -23.06 -54.72 26.90
C SER A 11 -24.28 -53.79 26.74
N PRO A 12 -25.29 -53.94 27.61
CA PRO A 12 -26.49 -53.09 27.54
C PRO A 12 -26.10 -51.62 27.80
N LYS A 13 -26.40 -50.74 26.84
CA LYS A 13 -26.14 -49.29 26.98
C LYS A 13 -26.90 -48.76 28.19
N ASN A 14 -26.16 -48.14 29.13
CA ASN A 14 -26.71 -47.56 30.34
C ASN A 14 -27.69 -46.42 29.97
N ARG A 15 -29.00 -46.66 30.18
CA ARG A 15 -30.07 -45.74 29.75
C ARG A 15 -30.12 -44.45 30.59
N ALA A 16 -29.47 -44.44 31.76
CA ALA A 16 -29.40 -43.28 32.66
C ALA A 16 -28.64 -42.09 32.03
N ASN A 17 -27.62 -42.34 31.20
CA ASN A 17 -26.81 -41.30 30.55
C ASN A 17 -27.34 -40.91 29.16
N LYS A 18 -28.61 -41.20 28.86
CA LYS A 18 -29.19 -40.92 27.55
C LYS A 18 -29.51 -39.43 27.44
N ILE A 19 -28.74 -38.71 26.63
CA ILE A 19 -28.96 -37.30 26.34
C ILE A 19 -30.11 -37.17 25.34
N HIS A 20 -31.19 -36.52 25.77
CA HIS A 20 -32.32 -36.18 24.90
C HIS A 20 -32.08 -34.81 24.27
N LEU A 21 -31.69 -34.80 22.99
CA LEU A 21 -31.58 -33.58 22.19
C LEU A 21 -32.97 -33.21 21.66
N VAL A 22 -33.60 -32.24 22.33
CA VAL A 22 -34.84 -31.61 21.85
C VAL A 22 -34.49 -30.24 21.29
N PHE A 23 -34.89 -29.98 20.05
CA PHE A 23 -34.70 -28.67 19.44
C PHE A 23 -35.88 -27.76 19.78
N ASP A 24 -35.59 -26.54 20.21
CA ASP A 24 -36.58 -25.47 20.21
C ASP A 24 -37.07 -25.24 18.78
N GLU A 25 -38.35 -25.54 18.52
CA GLU A 25 -38.92 -25.42 17.18
C GLU A 25 -38.84 -23.99 16.64
N VAL A 26 -38.98 -22.99 17.51
CA VAL A 26 -38.89 -21.58 17.16
C VAL A 26 -37.48 -21.24 16.67
N LYS A 27 -36.44 -21.59 17.44
CA LYS A 27 -35.04 -21.39 17.05
C LYS A 27 -34.68 -22.19 15.80
N ARG A 28 -35.25 -23.39 15.63
CA ARG A 28 -35.09 -24.20 14.41
C ARG A 28 -35.70 -23.51 13.19
N ARG A 29 -36.93 -22.99 13.29
CA ARG A 29 -37.58 -22.24 12.21
C ARG A 29 -36.79 -20.98 11.85
N GLU A 30 -36.32 -20.23 12.85
CA GLU A 30 -35.46 -19.07 12.63
C GLU A 30 -34.12 -19.43 12.01
N PHE A 31 -33.52 -20.56 12.41
CA PHE A 31 -32.28 -21.03 11.82
C PHE A 31 -32.48 -21.43 10.36
N LEU A 32 -33.55 -22.17 10.04
CA LEU A 32 -33.83 -22.62 8.67
C LEU A 32 -34.27 -21.49 7.74
N THR A 33 -35.04 -20.50 8.21
CA THR A 33 -35.52 -19.40 7.36
C THR A 33 -34.62 -18.15 7.41
N GLY A 34 -33.80 -18.02 8.45
CA GLY A 34 -32.99 -16.84 8.75
C GLY A 34 -31.71 -16.67 7.92
N PHE A 35 -31.53 -17.39 6.81
CA PHE A 35 -30.32 -17.28 5.98
C PHE A 35 -30.04 -15.85 5.51
N ARG A 36 -31.08 -15.10 5.11
CA ARG A 36 -30.95 -13.69 4.73
C ARG A 36 -30.48 -12.83 5.92
N LYS A 37 -31.04 -13.05 7.11
CA LYS A 37 -30.63 -12.36 8.34
C LYS A 37 -29.15 -12.62 8.64
N ARG A 38 -28.71 -13.89 8.65
CA ARG A 38 -27.30 -14.26 8.84
C ARG A 38 -26.37 -13.70 7.76
N LYS A 39 -26.81 -13.67 6.50
CA LYS A 39 -26.03 -13.10 5.39
C LYS A 39 -25.85 -11.60 5.55
N LEU A 40 -26.88 -10.88 6.01
CA LEU A 40 -26.79 -9.46 6.33
C LEU A 40 -25.91 -9.21 7.56
N GLN A 41 -26.05 -10.02 8.61
CA GLN A 41 -25.21 -9.96 9.79
C GLN A 41 -23.73 -10.12 9.46
N ARG A 42 -23.36 -11.19 8.71
CA ARG A 42 -21.99 -11.40 8.25
C ARG A 42 -21.46 -10.24 7.41
N LYS A 43 -22.29 -9.66 6.53
CA LYS A 43 -21.92 -8.47 5.75
C LYS A 43 -21.68 -7.25 6.64
N LYS A 44 -22.49 -7.07 7.68
CA LYS A 44 -22.37 -5.96 8.63
C LYS A 44 -21.10 -6.12 9.47
N GLN A 45 -20.86 -7.32 10.01
CA GLN A 45 -19.64 -7.65 10.76
C GLN A 45 -18.39 -7.37 9.94
N ALA A 46 -18.32 -7.87 8.70
CA ALA A 46 -17.18 -7.61 7.82
C ALA A 46 -16.98 -6.11 7.49
N GLN A 47 -18.06 -5.31 7.47
CA GLN A 47 -17.96 -3.85 7.29
C GLN A 47 -17.44 -3.16 8.54
N GLU A 48 -17.94 -3.56 9.72
CA GLU A 48 -17.51 -3.02 11.01
C GLU A 48 -16.05 -3.38 11.31
N GLU A 49 -15.63 -4.60 11.03
CA GLU A 49 -14.23 -5.07 11.13
C GLU A 49 -13.31 -4.23 10.24
N LEU A 50 -13.66 -4.05 8.96
CA LEU A 50 -12.89 -3.21 8.04
C LEU A 50 -12.81 -1.76 8.54
N GLU A 51 -13.88 -1.21 9.12
CA GLU A 51 -13.88 0.14 9.67
C GLU A 51 -12.98 0.26 10.91
N LYS A 52 -12.99 -0.75 11.79
CA LYS A 52 -12.09 -0.83 12.96
C LYS A 52 -10.63 -0.89 12.51
N GLU A 53 -10.29 -1.77 11.57
CA GLU A 53 -8.95 -1.86 10.97
C GLU A 53 -8.50 -0.51 10.39
N LEU A 54 -9.39 0.21 9.69
CA LEU A 54 -9.07 1.54 9.15
C LEU A 54 -8.80 2.59 10.24
N LYS A 55 -9.53 2.53 11.37
CA LYS A 55 -9.32 3.44 12.50
C LYS A 55 -8.00 3.15 13.20
N GLU A 56 -7.67 1.88 13.39
CA GLU A 56 -6.40 1.43 13.97
C GLU A 56 -5.21 1.82 13.09
N GLU A 57 -5.29 1.58 11.78
CA GLU A 57 -4.24 2.00 10.83
C GLU A 57 -4.03 3.52 10.84
N ARG A 58 -5.11 4.32 10.92
CA ARG A 58 -5.00 5.78 11.06
C ARG A 58 -4.32 6.18 12.36
N LYS A 59 -4.66 5.52 13.48
CA LYS A 59 -4.02 5.77 14.78
C LYS A 59 -2.54 5.43 14.73
N ARG A 60 -2.19 4.27 14.14
CA ARG A 60 -0.82 3.81 13.94
C ARG A 60 0.01 4.80 13.12
N LEU A 61 -0.49 5.21 11.96
CA LEU A 61 0.20 6.19 11.10
C LEU A 61 0.40 7.54 11.79
N LYS A 62 -0.57 7.98 12.60
CA LYS A 62 -0.44 9.23 13.38
C LYS A 62 0.62 9.10 14.48
N ALA A 63 0.67 7.96 15.16
CA ALA A 63 1.68 7.68 16.18
C ALA A 63 3.08 7.61 15.55
N GLU A 64 3.25 6.86 14.47
CA GLU A 64 4.51 6.76 13.71
C GLU A 64 4.97 8.14 13.22
N ALA A 65 4.05 8.97 12.70
CA ALA A 65 4.38 10.34 12.31
C ALA A 65 4.87 11.18 13.49
N LYS A 66 4.20 11.10 14.65
CA LYS A 66 4.60 11.81 15.88
C LYS A 66 5.97 11.33 16.39
N GLU A 67 6.22 10.03 16.38
CA GLU A 67 7.50 9.45 16.78
C GLU A 67 8.62 9.84 15.83
N SER A 68 8.37 9.80 14.51
CA SER A 68 9.35 10.20 13.50
C SER A 68 9.72 11.69 13.65
N TYR A 69 8.74 12.55 13.92
CA TYR A 69 8.98 13.96 14.23
C TYR A 69 9.76 14.14 15.55
N LYS A 70 9.39 13.42 16.63
CA LYS A 70 10.12 13.46 17.90
C LYS A 70 11.57 13.04 17.73
N LYS A 71 11.84 11.96 16.97
CA LYS A 71 13.21 11.50 16.69
C LYS A 71 14.02 12.55 15.93
N LEU A 72 13.43 13.16 14.91
CA LEU A 72 14.10 14.20 14.11
C LEU A 72 14.39 15.45 14.95
N VAL A 73 13.43 15.90 15.77
CA VAL A 73 13.65 17.06 16.64
C VAL A 73 14.66 16.77 17.74
N VAL A 74 14.59 15.60 18.40
CA VAL A 74 15.52 15.25 19.48
C VAL A 74 16.95 15.08 18.94
N SER A 75 17.12 14.49 17.75
CA SER A 75 18.46 14.34 17.17
C SER A 75 19.07 15.64 16.66
N HIS A 76 18.27 16.71 16.51
CA HIS A 76 18.73 18.03 16.08
C HIS A 76 18.80 19.03 17.24
N ARG A 77 18.61 18.58 18.49
CA ARG A 77 18.86 19.43 19.65
C ARG A 77 20.34 19.35 19.99
N ASP A 78 20.96 20.52 20.06
CA ASP A 78 22.34 20.64 20.50
C ASP A 78 22.48 20.09 21.92
N ILE A 79 23.48 19.22 22.13
CA ILE A 79 23.78 18.68 23.44
C ILE A 79 24.42 19.81 24.25
N PRO A 80 23.83 20.25 25.37
CA PRO A 80 24.30 21.43 26.11
C PRO A 80 25.77 21.33 26.53
N GLU A 81 26.23 20.12 26.89
CA GLU A 81 27.62 19.86 27.24
C GLU A 81 28.56 20.17 26.07
N LEU A 82 28.27 19.70 24.85
CA LEU A 82 29.10 19.95 23.67
C LEU A 82 29.16 21.44 23.30
N ALA A 83 28.06 22.17 23.44
CA ALA A 83 28.02 23.62 23.18
C ALA A 83 28.89 24.42 24.18
N GLN A 84 29.00 23.95 25.43
CA GLN A 84 29.88 24.56 26.43
C GLN A 84 31.36 24.31 26.12
N PHE A 85 31.72 23.16 25.56
CA PHE A 85 33.11 22.87 25.20
C PHE A 85 33.56 23.62 23.95
N GLN A 86 32.67 23.86 22.99
CA GLN A 86 32.99 24.63 21.78
C GLN A 86 33.23 26.13 22.02
N SER A 87 32.77 26.67 23.15
CA SER A 87 32.85 28.10 23.48
C SER A 87 33.97 28.45 24.47
N LYS A 88 34.60 27.47 25.12
CA LYS A 88 35.70 27.70 26.07
C LYS A 88 37.05 27.69 25.36
N GLU A 89 37.77 28.80 25.47
CA GLU A 89 39.18 28.91 25.13
C GLU A 89 39.99 28.59 26.40
N TYR A 90 40.92 27.65 26.29
CA TYR A 90 41.79 27.25 27.40
C TYR A 90 43.17 27.87 27.17
N GLU A 91 43.62 28.68 28.12
CA GLU A 91 44.97 29.23 28.14
C GLU A 91 45.83 28.34 29.06
N GLU A 92 46.82 27.64 28.50
CA GLU A 92 47.93 27.06 29.25
C GLU A 92 49.16 27.97 29.13
N ASP A 93 50.14 27.80 30.03
CA ASP A 93 51.24 28.74 30.31
C ASP A 93 52.01 29.26 29.06
N ASP A 94 52.00 28.53 27.94
CA ASP A 94 52.61 28.94 26.67
C ASP A 94 51.69 28.82 25.42
N VAL A 95 50.46 28.28 25.52
CA VAL A 95 49.62 27.96 24.34
C VAL A 95 48.12 28.12 24.63
N THR A 96 47.40 28.80 23.73
CA THR A 96 45.93 28.88 23.72
C THR A 96 45.32 27.80 22.83
N VAL A 97 44.46 26.96 23.40
CA VAL A 97 43.78 25.86 22.67
C VAL A 97 42.28 26.10 22.62
N LYS A 98 41.71 26.01 21.40
CA LYS A 98 40.27 26.10 21.15
C LYS A 98 39.72 24.78 20.62
N ILE A 99 38.69 24.26 21.28
CA ILE A 99 38.03 23.01 20.87
C ILE A 99 36.98 23.34 19.80
N GLN A 100 37.33 23.19 18.52
CA GLN A 100 36.39 23.29 17.40
C GLN A 100 36.22 21.94 16.71
N GLU A 101 35.03 21.67 16.18
CA GLU A 101 34.79 20.49 15.34
C GLU A 101 35.38 20.75 13.95
N ILE A 102 36.54 20.14 13.66
CA ILE A 102 37.20 20.29 12.36
C ILE A 102 36.79 19.12 11.47
N SER A 103 36.15 19.43 10.34
CA SER A 103 35.82 18.42 9.33
C SER A 103 37.09 17.97 8.60
N ALA A 104 37.19 16.68 8.27
CA ALA A 104 38.33 16.13 7.53
C ALA A 104 38.60 16.85 6.19
N ASN A 105 37.56 17.43 5.60
CA ASN A 105 37.69 18.23 4.38
C ASN A 105 38.28 19.63 4.64
N ASP A 106 38.06 20.21 5.82
CA ASP A 106 38.59 21.53 6.16
C ASP A 106 40.05 21.44 6.59
N ILE A 107 40.43 20.37 7.30
CA ILE A 107 41.84 20.01 7.54
C ILE A 107 42.55 19.82 6.20
N ALA A 108 41.97 19.03 5.30
CA ALA A 108 42.56 18.75 3.99
C ALA A 108 42.78 19.99 3.12
N LYS A 109 41.88 20.97 3.18
CA LYS A 109 42.06 22.27 2.49
C LYS A 109 43.19 23.11 3.09
N GLN A 110 43.37 23.07 4.40
CA GLN A 110 44.39 23.87 5.09
C GLN A 110 45.79 23.24 4.97
N SER A 111 45.89 21.91 5.00
CA SER A 111 47.16 21.18 5.02
C SER A 111 47.53 20.51 3.69
N ASN A 112 46.84 20.83 2.59
CA ASN A 112 47.00 20.18 1.28
C ASN A 112 46.96 18.64 1.34
N TRP A 113 46.19 18.07 2.27
CA TRP A 113 46.02 16.62 2.38
C TRP A 113 44.96 16.11 1.43
N ILE A 114 45.07 14.82 1.08
CA ILE A 114 44.01 14.11 0.36
C ILE A 114 42.84 14.01 1.34
N GLY A 115 41.76 14.73 1.04
CA GLY A 115 40.56 14.81 1.89
C GLY A 115 39.86 13.47 2.09
N ALA A 116 38.68 13.51 2.71
CA ALA A 116 37.93 12.28 2.97
C ALA A 116 37.74 11.47 1.68
N ASN A 117 38.14 10.20 1.69
CA ASN A 117 37.96 9.28 0.56
C ASN A 117 36.47 8.95 0.38
N GLN A 118 35.76 9.87 -0.25
CA GLN A 118 34.38 9.70 -0.68
C GLN A 118 34.37 9.52 -2.19
N PRO A 119 33.53 8.62 -2.72
CA PRO A 119 33.41 8.46 -4.16
C PRO A 119 33.05 9.80 -4.79
N LYS A 120 33.93 10.28 -5.69
CA LYS A 120 33.57 11.35 -6.62
C LYS A 120 32.55 10.75 -7.57
N TYR A 121 31.28 11.10 -7.40
CA TYR A 121 30.29 10.83 -8.43
C TYR A 121 30.52 11.88 -9.51
N GLU A 122 31.07 11.44 -10.65
CA GLU A 122 31.04 12.20 -11.89
C GLU A 122 29.59 12.54 -12.17
N SER A 123 29.31 13.83 -12.33
CA SER A 123 28.06 14.25 -12.94
C SER A 123 28.19 13.83 -14.39
N ASP A 124 27.36 12.89 -14.84
CA ASP A 124 27.34 12.37 -16.22
C ASP A 124 27.24 13.55 -17.21
N GLU A 125 28.38 14.00 -17.71
CA GLU A 125 28.50 14.96 -18.81
C GLU A 125 29.73 14.68 -19.67
N SER A 126 30.12 13.41 -19.78
CA SER A 126 31.13 12.95 -20.74
C SER A 126 30.66 11.65 -21.41
N GLU A 127 30.41 11.78 -22.71
CA GLU A 127 30.06 10.72 -23.66
C GLU A 127 31.20 9.70 -23.75
N GLU A 128 30.93 8.41 -23.53
CA GLU A 128 31.87 7.33 -23.88
C GLU A 128 31.17 6.19 -24.61
N GLU A 129 31.81 5.81 -25.72
CA GLU A 129 31.41 4.88 -26.77
C GLU A 129 31.31 3.43 -26.27
N VAL A 130 30.27 2.72 -26.73
CA VAL A 130 30.08 1.29 -26.47
C VAL A 130 30.52 0.49 -27.70
N VAL A 131 31.56 -0.33 -27.57
CA VAL A 131 31.93 -1.36 -28.55
C VAL A 131 31.06 -2.58 -28.31
N GLU A 132 30.31 -2.99 -29.32
CA GLU A 132 29.36 -4.10 -29.31
C GLU A 132 30.04 -5.36 -29.87
N GLU A 133 30.30 -6.38 -29.02
CA GLU A 133 30.75 -7.70 -29.49
C GLU A 133 29.53 -8.56 -29.85
N GLU A 134 29.50 -9.01 -31.10
CA GLU A 134 28.44 -9.79 -31.75
C GLU A 134 28.53 -11.27 -31.31
N ILE A 135 27.50 -11.77 -30.62
CA ILE A 135 27.35 -13.19 -30.27
C ILE A 135 26.33 -13.78 -31.26
N GLU A 136 26.78 -14.69 -32.13
CA GLU A 136 25.91 -15.40 -33.08
C GLU A 136 24.90 -16.31 -32.34
N GLU A 137 23.61 -15.96 -32.41
CA GLU A 137 22.51 -16.76 -31.87
C GLU A 137 21.99 -17.80 -32.90
N MET A 138 21.99 -19.08 -32.54
CA MET A 138 21.37 -20.12 -33.37
C MET A 138 19.82 -20.06 -33.29
N PRO A 139 19.12 -20.19 -34.44
CA PRO A 139 17.66 -20.10 -34.48
C PRO A 139 16.99 -21.32 -33.84
N GLY A 140 16.09 -21.07 -32.87
CA GLY A 140 15.27 -22.09 -32.21
C GLY A 140 15.57 -22.34 -30.74
N MET A 141 16.61 -21.70 -30.18
CA MET A 141 17.00 -21.81 -28.77
C MET A 141 16.92 -20.47 -28.03
N GLU A 142 16.01 -19.60 -28.47
CA GLU A 142 15.74 -18.27 -27.90
C GLU A 142 15.26 -18.36 -26.45
N LEU A 143 16.20 -18.43 -25.51
CA LEU A 143 15.93 -18.24 -24.10
C LEU A 143 15.62 -16.75 -23.89
N LYS A 144 14.33 -16.39 -23.87
CA LYS A 144 13.92 -15.05 -23.41
C LYS A 144 14.54 -14.83 -22.03
N PRO A 145 15.53 -13.92 -21.87
CA PRO A 145 16.08 -13.68 -20.55
C PRO A 145 14.95 -13.12 -19.72
N LYS A 146 14.52 -13.90 -18.72
CA LYS A 146 13.66 -13.39 -17.67
C LYS A 146 14.53 -12.38 -16.96
N VAL A 147 14.37 -11.11 -17.31
CA VAL A 147 14.97 -9.99 -16.61
C VAL A 147 14.42 -10.05 -15.20
N GLU A 148 15.10 -10.82 -14.35
CA GLU A 148 15.02 -10.67 -12.91
C GLU A 148 15.45 -9.24 -12.68
N LYS A 149 14.46 -8.38 -12.45
CA LYS A 149 14.70 -7.05 -11.91
C LYS A 149 15.36 -7.28 -10.57
N GLN A 150 16.68 -7.37 -10.57
CA GLN A 150 17.47 -7.15 -9.38
C GLN A 150 16.95 -5.81 -8.84
N GLU A 151 16.33 -5.86 -7.67
CA GLU A 151 15.93 -4.65 -6.97
C GLU A 151 17.21 -3.93 -6.57
N MET A 152 17.81 -3.20 -7.51
CA MET A 152 18.78 -2.18 -7.22
C MET A 152 18.12 -1.30 -6.18
N LYS A 153 18.63 -1.37 -4.94
CA LYS A 153 18.26 -0.43 -3.89
C LYS A 153 18.60 0.94 -4.46
N LYS A 154 17.60 1.63 -5.03
CA LYS A 154 17.73 3.02 -5.46
C LYS A 154 18.10 3.78 -4.20
N VAL A 155 19.39 4.02 -4.02
CA VAL A 155 19.91 4.99 -3.07
C VAL A 155 19.15 6.25 -3.40
N GLN A 156 18.36 6.72 -2.44
CA GLN A 156 17.54 7.91 -2.64
C GLN A 156 18.54 9.06 -2.77
N GLU A 157 18.88 9.41 -4.01
CA GLU A 157 19.52 10.68 -4.32
C GLU A 157 18.82 11.76 -3.49
N LYS A 158 19.62 12.55 -2.77
CA LYS A 158 19.13 13.74 -2.07
C LYS A 158 18.62 14.68 -3.15
N ARG A 159 17.36 14.52 -3.55
CA ARG A 159 16.68 15.42 -4.49
C ARG A 159 16.81 16.83 -3.93
N LYS A 160 17.61 17.66 -4.60
CA LYS A 160 17.71 19.08 -4.28
C LYS A 160 16.33 19.67 -4.58
N PHE A 161 15.70 20.25 -3.57
CA PHE A 161 14.42 20.92 -3.74
C PHE A 161 14.69 22.40 -4.00
N GLU A 162 14.25 22.92 -5.13
CA GLU A 162 14.46 24.32 -5.50
C GLU A 162 13.43 25.25 -4.83
N THR A 163 12.27 24.72 -4.44
CA THR A 163 11.19 25.51 -3.85
C THR A 163 10.49 24.81 -2.67
N GLU A 164 10.03 25.59 -1.69
CA GLU A 164 9.26 25.05 -0.56
C GLU A 164 7.99 24.28 -0.99
N LYS A 165 7.38 24.69 -2.10
CA LYS A 165 6.20 24.04 -2.66
C LYS A 165 6.53 22.61 -3.12
N GLN A 166 7.71 22.39 -3.71
CA GLN A 166 8.17 21.06 -4.09
C GLN A 166 8.41 20.18 -2.86
N VAL A 167 9.02 20.71 -1.79
CA VAL A 167 9.21 20.00 -0.51
C VAL A 167 7.87 19.54 0.08
N LYS A 168 6.89 20.46 0.18
CA LYS A 168 5.54 20.16 0.69
C LYS A 168 4.83 19.11 -0.17
N LYS A 169 5.02 19.14 -1.50
CA LYS A 169 4.45 18.17 -2.44
C LYS A 169 5.11 16.79 -2.32
N GLU A 170 6.43 16.74 -2.16
CA GLU A 170 7.20 15.50 -1.93
C GLU A 170 6.75 14.82 -0.63
N LEU A 171 6.63 15.59 0.45
CA LEU A 171 6.21 15.10 1.76
C LEU A 171 4.79 14.52 1.71
N LYS A 172 3.85 15.23 1.06
CA LYS A 172 2.49 14.72 0.80
C LYS A 172 2.51 13.46 -0.07
N LYS A 173 3.34 13.39 -1.10
CA LYS A 173 3.50 12.20 -1.94
C LYS A 173 4.03 11.01 -1.14
N ARG A 174 5.05 11.20 -0.29
CA ARG A 174 5.61 10.15 0.57
C ARG A 174 4.58 9.64 1.58
N ALA A 175 3.87 10.54 2.25
CA ALA A 175 2.80 10.19 3.17
C ALA A 175 1.67 9.41 2.47
N THR A 176 1.21 9.88 1.31
CA THR A 176 0.15 9.20 0.54
C THR A 176 0.61 7.85 -0.03
N LYS A 177 1.90 7.68 -0.38
CA LYS A 177 2.47 6.38 -0.79
C LYS A 177 2.43 5.37 0.36
N ASN A 178 2.83 5.77 1.56
CA ASN A 178 2.78 4.89 2.74
C ASN A 178 1.34 4.46 3.06
N VAL A 179 0.40 5.39 3.02
CA VAL A 179 -1.04 5.08 3.19
C VAL A 179 -1.55 4.12 2.11
N LYS A 180 -1.17 4.33 0.84
CA LYS A 180 -1.60 3.49 -0.29
C LYS A 180 -1.02 2.08 -0.26
N LYS A 181 0.12 1.88 0.41
CA LYS A 181 0.73 0.55 0.60
C LYS A 181 0.02 -0.29 1.66
N SER A 182 -0.79 0.30 2.54
CA SER A 182 -1.47 -0.47 3.58
C SER A 182 -2.55 -1.39 3.00
N LYS A 183 -2.57 -2.65 3.46
CA LYS A 183 -3.51 -3.68 2.99
C LYS A 183 -4.97 -3.26 3.21
N VAL A 184 -5.25 -2.62 4.34
CA VAL A 184 -6.60 -2.14 4.71
C VAL A 184 -7.07 -1.04 3.76
N PHE A 185 -6.20 -0.10 3.39
CA PHE A 185 -6.54 0.96 2.43
C PHE A 185 -6.75 0.40 1.01
N GLN A 186 -5.93 -0.57 0.59
CA GLN A 186 -6.11 -1.25 -0.70
C GLN A 186 -7.46 -1.98 -0.77
N LYS A 187 -7.81 -2.76 0.26
CA LYS A 187 -9.12 -3.42 0.36
C LYS A 187 -10.26 -2.41 0.25
N LYS A 188 -10.18 -1.28 0.96
CA LYS A 188 -11.19 -0.20 0.88
C LYS A 188 -11.31 0.36 -0.54
N SER A 189 -10.18 0.66 -1.18
CA SER A 189 -10.14 1.20 -2.55
C SER A 189 -10.75 0.23 -3.57
N GLN A 190 -10.47 -1.07 -3.45
CA GLN A 190 -11.06 -2.10 -4.31
C GLN A 190 -12.59 -2.17 -4.14
N ILE A 191 -13.09 -2.15 -2.89
CA ILE A 191 -14.54 -2.14 -2.61
C ILE A 191 -15.20 -0.90 -3.22
N GLU A 192 -14.58 0.26 -3.07
CA GLU A 192 -15.07 1.51 -3.63
C GLU A 192 -15.08 1.50 -5.16
N ARG A 193 -14.02 1.00 -5.79
CA ARG A 193 -13.94 0.79 -7.24
C ARG A 193 -15.08 -0.12 -7.73
N GLN A 194 -15.32 -1.25 -7.07
CA GLN A 194 -16.44 -2.13 -7.41
C GLN A 194 -17.80 -1.43 -7.26
N LYS A 195 -17.98 -0.61 -6.22
CA LYS A 195 -19.20 0.20 -6.04
C LYS A 195 -19.36 1.22 -7.18
N GLN A 196 -18.29 1.90 -7.57
CA GLN A 196 -18.29 2.87 -8.67
C GLN A 196 -18.61 2.21 -10.01
N ILE A 197 -18.00 1.06 -10.32
CA ILE A 197 -18.31 0.28 -11.52
C ILE A 197 -19.79 -0.10 -11.57
N LYS A 198 -20.35 -0.57 -10.45
CA LYS A 198 -21.78 -0.90 -10.37
C LYS A 198 -22.68 0.32 -10.54
N LYS A 199 -22.31 1.46 -9.96
CA LYS A 199 -23.04 2.73 -10.11
C LYS A 199 -23.02 3.22 -11.55
N SER A 200 -21.85 3.24 -12.19
CA SER A 200 -21.70 3.69 -13.57
C SER A 200 -22.47 2.78 -14.54
N PHE A 201 -22.44 1.46 -14.33
CA PHE A 201 -23.23 0.51 -15.10
C PHE A 201 -24.74 0.77 -14.98
N LYS A 202 -25.25 0.97 -13.76
CA LYS A 202 -26.67 1.34 -13.55
C LYS A 202 -27.04 2.65 -14.23
N ALA A 203 -26.18 3.67 -14.13
CA ALA A 203 -26.40 4.97 -14.77
C ALA A 203 -26.41 4.85 -16.30
N LYS A 204 -25.51 4.06 -16.89
CA LYS A 204 -25.50 3.76 -18.33
C LYS A 204 -26.81 3.07 -18.76
N LYS A 205 -27.22 2.03 -18.03
CA LYS A 205 -28.48 1.30 -18.31
C LYS A 205 -29.71 2.22 -18.22
N ALA A 206 -29.76 3.10 -17.22
CA ALA A 206 -30.84 4.08 -17.07
C ALA A 206 -30.87 5.07 -18.26
N LYS A 207 -29.71 5.61 -18.65
CA LYS A 207 -29.59 6.48 -19.84
C LYS A 207 -30.03 5.77 -21.12
N GLU A 208 -29.66 4.50 -21.28
CA GLU A 208 -30.05 3.70 -22.44
C GLU A 208 -31.57 3.46 -22.49
N GLN A 209 -32.21 3.13 -21.37
CA GLN A 209 -33.67 3.00 -21.29
C GLN A 209 -34.39 4.30 -21.66
N VAL A 210 -33.87 5.44 -21.20
CA VAL A 210 -34.37 6.77 -21.56
C VAL A 210 -34.24 6.99 -23.07
N ARG A 211 -33.07 6.73 -23.65
CA ARG A 211 -32.84 6.85 -25.11
C ARG A 211 -33.76 5.94 -25.92
N GLN A 212 -34.00 4.70 -25.49
CA GLN A 212 -34.94 3.79 -26.17
C GLN A 212 -36.38 4.29 -26.09
N LYS A 213 -36.82 4.86 -24.96
CA LYS A 213 -38.17 5.44 -24.80
C LYS A 213 -38.38 6.67 -25.69
N PHE A 214 -37.40 7.58 -25.75
CA PHE A 214 -37.51 8.81 -26.55
C PHE A 214 -37.18 8.62 -28.04
N GLY A 215 -36.30 7.68 -28.39
CA GLY A 215 -35.94 7.35 -29.78
C GLY A 215 -37.09 6.69 -30.55
N LYS A 216 -37.89 5.84 -29.90
CA LYS A 216 -39.08 5.20 -30.50
C LYS A 216 -40.18 6.21 -30.86
N LYS A 217 -40.29 7.33 -30.15
CA LYS A 217 -41.29 8.38 -30.46
C LYS A 217 -40.93 9.19 -31.71
N ARG A 218 -39.63 9.38 -32.01
CA ARG A 218 -39.17 10.15 -33.18
C ARG A 218 -39.41 9.46 -34.53
N ASN A 219 -39.44 8.12 -34.56
CA ASN A 219 -39.66 7.38 -35.82
C ASN A 219 -41.14 7.20 -36.16
N LYS A 220 -42.07 7.24 -35.20
CA LYS A 220 -43.52 7.15 -35.49
C LYS A 220 -44.08 8.40 -36.19
N GLY A 221 -43.52 9.58 -35.94
CA GLY A 221 -43.96 10.83 -36.59
C GLY A 221 -43.50 11.01 -38.04
N LYS A 222 -42.54 10.22 -38.53
CA LYS A 222 -42.07 10.27 -39.92
C LYS A 222 -42.90 9.43 -40.88
N HIS A 223 -43.63 8.43 -40.38
CA HIS A 223 -44.42 7.54 -41.22
C HIS A 223 -45.80 8.11 -41.59
N LEU A 224 -46.37 9.01 -40.76
CA LEU A 224 -47.66 9.66 -41.03
C LEU A 224 -47.59 10.83 -42.03
N LYS A 225 -46.40 11.35 -42.35
CA LYS A 225 -46.26 12.49 -43.31
C LYS A 225 -46.11 12.07 -44.77
N LYS A 226 -46.03 10.77 -45.08
CA LYS A 226 -45.81 10.27 -46.45
C LYS A 226 -47.08 9.83 -47.19
N THR A 227 -48.26 9.89 -46.56
CA THR A 227 -49.51 9.38 -47.15
C THR A 227 -50.46 10.45 -47.68
N ASN A 228 -50.11 11.76 -47.61
CA ASN A 228 -51.05 12.84 -47.95
C ASN A 228 -50.74 13.59 -49.26
N ASN A 229 -49.82 13.11 -50.10
CA ASN A 229 -49.56 13.70 -51.42
C ASN A 229 -49.81 12.65 -52.51
N LYS A 230 -51.08 12.42 -52.84
CA LYS A 230 -51.51 11.74 -54.06
C LYS A 230 -52.97 12.12 -54.36
N GLU A 231 -53.12 13.31 -54.93
CA GLU A 231 -54.22 13.72 -55.82
C GLU A 231 -53.58 14.36 -57.05
#